data_AF-A0A2I1D8E3-F1
#
_entry.id   AF-A0A2I1D8E3-F1
#
_cell.length_a   1.000
_cell.length_b   1.000
_cell.length_c   1.000
_cell.angle_alpha   90.00
_cell.angle_beta   90.00
_cell.angle_gamma   90.00
#
_symmetry.space_group_name_H-M   'P 1'
#
loop_
_entity.id
_entity.type
_entity.pdbx_description
1 polymer ?
#
loop_
_entity_poly.entity_id
_entity_poly.type
_entity_poly.pdbx_seq_one_letter_code
_entity_poly.pdbx_strand_id
1 'polypeptide(L)'
;MLGSIAVFATGSAMTATSKAAEDGVSPYAQATIDDVADHIQYIGCLLGYRHVDLGPDFDGMSAETDSLNDVSQYSDVMRVLLDRSVGMSELPVVVRGDVFRILRAVENVATSLRERKPLENDVRLTLLAYSCFWGRLLST
;
A
#
# COMPACT_ATOMS: atom_id res chain seq x y z
N MET A 1 11.16 15.84 0.09
CA MET A 1 11.34 14.38 0.04
C MET A 1 9.98 13.78 -0.29
N LEU A 2 9.71 13.48 -1.56
CA LEU A 2 8.48 12.79 -1.93
C LEU A 2 8.68 11.31 -1.55
N GLY A 3 7.80 10.78 -0.70
CA GLY A 3 7.78 9.36 -0.33
C GLY A 3 7.39 8.48 -1.52
N SER A 4 7.67 7.18 -1.45
CA SER A 4 7.05 6.24 -2.38
C SER A 4 5.61 5.98 -1.97
N ILE A 5 4.76 5.73 -2.95
CA ILE A 5 3.37 5.34 -2.77
C ILE A 5 3.29 3.84 -3.07
N ALA A 6 2.97 3.05 -2.05
CA ALA A 6 2.60 1.66 -2.26
C ALA A 6 1.23 1.61 -2.94
N VAL A 7 1.15 0.91 -4.06
CA VAL A 7 -0.10 0.61 -4.73
C VAL A 7 -0.63 -0.66 -4.11
N PHE A 8 -1.73 -0.51 -3.37
CA PHE A 8 -2.44 -1.62 -2.78
C PHE A 8 -3.44 -2.17 -3.80
N ALA A 9 -3.21 -3.40 -4.26
CA ALA A 9 -4.14 -4.10 -5.14
C ALA A 9 -5.28 -4.66 -4.27
N THR A 10 -6.15 -3.78 -3.79
CA THR A 10 -7.30 -4.18 -2.97
C THR A 10 -8.54 -4.42 -3.82
N GLY A 11 -9.12 -5.63 -3.74
CA GLY A 11 -10.37 -5.96 -4.43
C GLY A 11 -11.55 -5.05 -4.07
N SER A 12 -11.56 -4.46 -2.86
CA SER A 12 -12.60 -3.51 -2.42
C SER A 12 -12.20 -2.03 -2.46
N ALA A 13 -10.92 -1.68 -2.60
CA ALA A 13 -10.49 -0.27 -2.66
C ALA A 13 -10.03 0.20 -4.06
N MET A 14 -9.95 -0.70 -5.05
CA MET A 14 -9.83 -0.30 -6.47
C MET A 14 -11.11 0.35 -7.01
N THR A 15 -12.27 0.09 -6.41
CA THR A 15 -13.54 0.80 -6.68
C THR A 15 -13.63 2.18 -6.01
N ALA A 16 -12.64 2.57 -5.19
CA ALA A 16 -12.65 3.83 -4.44
C ALA A 16 -11.78 4.94 -5.07
N THR A 17 -11.42 4.83 -6.35
CA THR A 17 -11.17 6.07 -7.12
C THR A 17 -12.51 6.62 -7.55
N SER A 18 -12.71 7.92 -7.35
CA SER A 18 -13.95 8.68 -7.55
C SER A 18 -14.65 8.52 -8.90
N LYS A 19 -14.08 7.74 -9.83
CA LYS A 19 -14.55 7.56 -11.20
C LYS A 19 -15.60 6.46 -11.35
N ALA A 20 -15.58 5.40 -10.52
CA ALA A 20 -16.57 4.32 -10.63
C ALA A 20 -18.01 4.78 -10.28
N ALA A 21 -18.15 5.82 -9.46
CA ALA A 21 -19.44 6.39 -9.09
C ALA A 21 -20.07 7.23 -10.23
N GLU A 22 -19.29 7.72 -11.19
CA GLU A 22 -19.80 8.55 -12.30
C GLU A 22 -20.22 7.72 -13.53
N ASP A 23 -19.62 6.53 -13.72
CA ASP A 23 -19.83 5.69 -14.92
C ASP A 23 -20.97 4.65 -14.79
N GLY A 24 -21.75 4.66 -13.69
CA GLY A 24 -22.88 3.74 -13.49
C GLY A 24 -22.47 2.28 -13.27
N VAL A 25 -21.22 2.03 -12.89
CA VAL A 25 -20.66 0.70 -12.64
C VAL A 25 -21.09 0.20 -11.25
N SER A 26 -21.55 -1.04 -11.18
CA SER A 26 -21.96 -1.69 -9.92
C SER A 26 -20.84 -1.62 -8.88
N PRO A 27 -21.11 -1.26 -7.61
CA PRO A 27 -20.11 -1.26 -6.54
C PRO A 27 -19.58 -2.68 -6.22
N TYR A 28 -20.13 -3.71 -6.85
CA TYR A 28 -19.73 -5.12 -6.74
C TYR A 28 -19.00 -5.63 -7.99
N ALA A 29 -18.58 -4.75 -8.92
CA ALA A 29 -17.74 -5.18 -10.02
C ALA A 29 -16.41 -5.70 -9.46
N GLN A 30 -16.10 -6.97 -9.71
CA GLN A 30 -14.82 -7.56 -9.34
C GLN A 30 -13.71 -6.83 -10.10
N ALA A 31 -12.74 -6.31 -9.36
CA ALA A 31 -11.53 -5.74 -9.94
C ALA A 31 -10.78 -6.81 -10.75
N THR A 32 -10.14 -6.38 -11.83
CA THR A 32 -9.34 -7.23 -12.71
C THR A 32 -7.85 -6.88 -12.59
N ILE A 33 -6.99 -7.76 -13.11
CA ILE A 33 -5.55 -7.47 -13.22
C ILE A 33 -5.25 -6.24 -14.08
N ASP A 34 -6.12 -5.95 -15.06
CA ASP A 34 -6.00 -4.79 -15.93
C ASP A 34 -6.17 -3.48 -15.18
N ASP A 35 -7.11 -3.45 -14.22
CA ASP A 35 -7.33 -2.31 -13.34
C ASP A 35 -6.10 -2.07 -12.45
N VAL A 36 -5.47 -3.13 -11.91
CA VAL A 36 -4.23 -3.02 -11.13
C VAL A 36 -3.12 -2.38 -11.98
N ALA A 37 -2.97 -2.85 -13.21
CA ALA A 37 -1.98 -2.30 -14.14
C ALA A 37 -2.28 -0.85 -14.54
N ASP A 38 -3.55 -0.43 -14.57
CA ASP A 38 -3.94 0.97 -14.82
C ASP A 38 -3.53 1.87 -13.64
N HIS A 39 -3.75 1.42 -12.40
CA HIS A 39 -3.29 2.14 -11.22
C HIS A 39 -1.77 2.33 -11.19
N ILE A 40 -1.02 1.27 -11.50
CA ILE A 40 0.44 1.30 -11.56
C ILE A 40 0.92 2.31 -12.62
N GLN A 41 0.34 2.27 -13.82
CA GLN A 41 0.70 3.20 -14.89
C GLN A 41 0.32 4.64 -14.57
N TYR A 42 -0.87 4.88 -14.02
CA TYR A 42 -1.30 6.22 -13.66
C TYR A 42 -0.33 6.89 -12.68
N ILE A 43 0.06 6.17 -11.61
CA ILE A 43 1.00 6.69 -10.62
C ILE A 43 2.41 6.79 -11.20
N GLY A 44 2.83 5.79 -12.00
CA GLY A 44 4.10 5.79 -12.71
C GLY A 44 4.27 6.98 -13.66
N CYS A 45 3.21 7.34 -14.40
CA CYS A 45 3.19 8.50 -15.30
C CYS A 45 3.17 9.83 -14.53
N LEU A 46 2.54 9.88 -13.35
CA LEU A 46 2.42 11.10 -12.57
C LEU A 46 3.68 11.43 -11.74
N LEU A 47 4.27 10.43 -11.09
CA LEU A 47 5.35 10.58 -10.11
C LEU A 47 6.66 9.87 -10.50
N GLY A 48 6.65 9.07 -11.57
CA GLY A 48 7.72 8.17 -11.95
C GLY A 48 7.64 6.82 -11.24
N TYR A 49 7.95 5.74 -11.97
CA TYR A 49 7.88 4.35 -11.47
C TYR A 49 8.79 4.08 -10.26
N ARG A 50 9.81 4.90 -10.01
CA ARG A 50 10.67 4.83 -8.80
C ARG A 50 9.95 5.08 -7.47
N HIS A 51 8.72 5.59 -7.53
CA HIS A 51 7.87 5.84 -6.37
C HIS A 51 6.71 4.85 -6.27
N VAL A 52 6.68 3.81 -7.11
CA VAL A 52 5.62 2.81 -7.16
C VAL A 52 6.16 1.49 -6.60
N ASP A 53 5.51 0.97 -5.57
CA ASP A 53 5.80 -0.34 -4.98
C ASP A 53 4.50 -1.18 -4.96
N LEU A 54 4.60 -2.51 -5.14
CA LEU A 54 3.44 -3.41 -5.05
C LEU A 54 3.18 -3.86 -3.61
N GLY A 55 1.93 -3.72 -3.15
CA GLY A 55 1.49 -4.19 -1.83
C GLY A 55 0.11 -4.85 -1.92
N PRO A 56 -0.02 -6.08 -2.42
CA PRO A 56 -1.30 -6.69 -2.74
C PRO A 56 -2.14 -7.13 -1.53
N ASP A 57 -1.59 -7.10 -0.31
CA ASP A 57 -2.32 -7.46 0.93
C ASP A 57 -3.08 -8.80 0.80
N PHE A 58 -2.37 -9.80 0.23
CA PHE A 58 -2.79 -11.20 0.21
C PHE A 58 -3.10 -11.66 1.65
N ASP A 59 -4.16 -12.46 1.81
CA ASP A 59 -4.72 -12.93 3.10
C ASP A 59 -5.36 -11.85 4.00
N GLY A 60 -5.29 -10.56 3.62
CA GLY A 60 -5.91 -9.45 4.37
C GLY A 60 -7.33 -9.11 3.94
N MET A 61 -7.79 -9.66 2.81
CA MET A 61 -9.03 -9.23 2.14
C MET A 61 -10.09 -10.32 2.06
N SER A 62 -11.34 -9.91 2.20
CA SER A 62 -12.51 -10.78 2.06
C SER A 62 -12.93 -11.00 0.60
N ALA A 63 -12.37 -10.24 -0.34
CA ALA A 63 -12.70 -10.29 -1.76
C ALA A 63 -11.41 -10.32 -2.57
N GLU A 64 -11.10 -11.51 -3.09
CA GLU A 64 -10.02 -11.72 -4.04
C GLU A 64 -10.53 -11.39 -5.46
N THR A 65 -9.61 -10.92 -6.30
CA THR A 65 -9.89 -10.78 -7.74
C THR A 65 -9.61 -12.12 -8.41
N ASP A 66 -10.47 -12.59 -9.33
CA ASP A 66 -10.32 -13.92 -9.95
C ASP A 66 -8.90 -14.21 -10.50
N SER A 67 -8.17 -13.18 -10.92
CA SER A 67 -6.81 -13.24 -11.47
C SER A 67 -5.67 -12.98 -10.47
N LEU A 68 -5.96 -12.62 -9.22
CA LEU A 68 -4.99 -12.22 -8.19
C LEU A 68 -5.42 -12.68 -6.77
N ASN A 69 -5.53 -13.99 -6.60
CA ASN A 69 -5.87 -14.70 -5.37
C ASN A 69 -4.64 -15.00 -4.49
N ASP A 70 -3.45 -15.21 -5.09
CA ASP A 70 -2.27 -15.69 -4.36
C ASP A 70 -0.95 -15.04 -4.84
N VAL A 71 0.07 -15.13 -3.99
CA VAL A 71 1.45 -14.67 -4.22
C VAL A 71 2.06 -15.26 -5.51
N SER A 72 1.60 -16.43 -5.96
CA SER A 72 2.04 -17.00 -7.23
C SER A 72 1.72 -16.13 -8.46
N GLN A 73 0.76 -15.20 -8.37
CA GLN A 73 0.28 -14.40 -9.51
C GLN A 73 0.99 -13.06 -9.72
N TYR A 74 2.05 -12.75 -8.95
CA TYR A 74 2.89 -11.58 -9.21
C TYR A 74 3.46 -11.55 -10.65
N SER A 75 3.74 -12.71 -11.24
CA SER A 75 4.23 -12.80 -12.62
C SER A 75 3.18 -12.35 -13.65
N ASP A 76 1.90 -12.51 -13.35
CA ASP A 76 0.84 -12.13 -14.27
C ASP A 76 0.74 -10.61 -14.38
N VAL A 77 0.93 -9.89 -13.26
CA VAL A 77 0.99 -8.41 -13.25
C VAL A 77 2.15 -7.92 -14.09
N MET A 78 3.31 -8.58 -13.98
CA MET A 78 4.47 -8.22 -14.79
C MET A 78 4.22 -8.42 -16.28
N ARG A 79 3.54 -9.50 -16.66
CA ARG A 79 3.18 -9.76 -18.05
C ARG A 79 2.30 -8.64 -18.60
N VAL A 80 1.25 -8.27 -17.87
CA VAL A 80 0.33 -7.19 -18.27
C VAL A 80 1.07 -5.86 -18.41
N LEU A 81 1.97 -5.52 -17.48
CA LEU A 81 2.77 -4.28 -17.59
C LEU A 81 3.72 -4.29 -18.79
N LEU A 82 4.32 -5.44 -19.12
CA LEU A 82 5.16 -5.60 -20.31
C LEU A 82 4.36 -5.45 -21.60
N ASP A 83 3.19 -6.07 -21.66
CA ASP A 83 2.27 -5.95 -22.82
C ASP A 83 1.83 -4.49 -23.03
N ARG A 84 1.74 -3.71 -21.94
CA ARG A 84 1.44 -2.27 -21.95
C ARG A 84 2.66 -1.38 -22.17
N SER A 85 3.77 -1.94 -22.67
CA SER A 85 4.99 -1.20 -23.04
C SER A 85 5.68 -0.48 -21.88
N VAL A 86 5.50 -0.95 -20.63
CA VAL A 86 6.34 -0.51 -19.52
C VAL A 86 7.77 -0.97 -19.79
N GLY A 87 8.72 -0.03 -19.73
CA GLY A 87 10.11 -0.30 -20.07
C GLY A 87 10.71 -1.41 -19.21
N MET A 88 11.52 -2.28 -19.82
CA MET A 88 12.26 -3.35 -19.13
C MET A 88 13.18 -2.84 -18.01
N SER A 89 13.59 -1.56 -18.05
CA SER A 89 14.35 -0.90 -16.98
C SER A 89 13.49 -0.49 -15.78
N GLU A 90 12.19 -0.22 -16.00
CA GLU A 90 11.26 0.25 -14.97
C GLU A 90 10.58 -0.91 -14.24
N LEU A 91 10.34 -2.03 -14.94
CA LEU A 91 9.71 -3.22 -14.40
C LEU A 91 10.35 -3.71 -13.08
N PRO A 92 11.70 -3.82 -12.98
CA PRO A 92 12.33 -4.27 -11.75
C PRO A 92 12.15 -3.28 -10.59
N VAL A 93 11.97 -1.99 -10.87
CA VAL A 93 11.76 -0.99 -9.80
C VAL A 93 10.32 -1.01 -9.32
N VAL A 94 9.35 -1.31 -10.18
CA VAL A 94 7.94 -1.51 -9.77
C VAL A 94 7.77 -2.79 -8.94
N VAL A 95 8.40 -3.88 -9.39
CA VAL A 95 8.22 -5.23 -8.82
C VAL A 95 8.95 -5.42 -7.51
N ARG A 96 10.26 -5.14 -7.48
CA ARG A 96 11.07 -5.27 -6.27
C ARG A 96 10.86 -4.06 -5.36
N GLY A 97 10.31 -2.99 -5.91
CA GLY A 97 10.25 -1.71 -5.25
C GLY A 97 11.62 -1.03 -5.15
N ASP A 98 11.59 0.25 -4.82
CA ASP A 98 12.74 0.96 -4.24
C ASP A 98 12.60 1.04 -2.71
N VAL A 99 11.92 0.06 -2.11
CA VAL A 99 11.71 -0.08 -0.65
C VAL A 99 13.02 0.05 0.12
N PHE A 100 14.10 -0.56 -0.37
CA PHE A 100 15.40 -0.46 0.30
C PHE A 100 15.97 0.96 0.32
N ARG A 101 15.67 1.82 -0.67
CA ARG A 101 16.04 3.25 -0.59
C ARG A 101 15.28 3.94 0.52
N ILE A 102 13.99 3.64 0.67
CA ILE A 102 13.16 4.21 1.73
C ILE A 102 13.66 3.75 3.09
N LEU A 103 13.87 2.45 3.28
CA LEU A 103 14.38 1.88 4.52
C LEU A 103 15.74 2.49 4.88
N ARG A 104 16.67 2.62 3.93
CA ARG A 104 17.95 3.32 4.16
C ARG A 104 17.75 4.78 4.57
N ALA A 105 16.80 5.49 3.96
CA ALA A 105 16.50 6.87 4.34
C ALA A 105 15.93 6.96 5.77
N VAL A 106 15.07 6.01 6.14
CA VAL A 106 14.54 5.87 7.51
C VAL A 106 15.66 5.58 8.50
N GLU A 107 16.57 4.65 8.18
CA GLU A 107 17.74 4.31 9.00
C GLU A 107 18.69 5.50 9.18
N ASN A 108 18.91 6.29 8.13
CA ASN A 108 19.72 7.51 8.21
C ASN A 108 19.09 8.53 9.17
N VAL A 109 17.77 8.73 9.09
CA VAL A 109 17.06 9.61 10.03
C VAL A 109 17.11 9.05 11.44
N ALA A 110 16.85 7.75 11.63
CA ALA A 110 16.95 7.10 12.93
C ALA A 110 18.36 7.26 13.55
N THR A 111 19.41 7.12 12.74
CA THR A 111 20.81 7.33 13.15
C THR A 111 21.05 8.79 13.55
N SER A 112 20.54 9.75 12.78
CA SER A 112 20.66 11.19 13.11
C SER A 112 19.93 11.57 14.40
N LEU A 113 18.91 10.81 14.78
CA LEU A 113 18.11 11.03 15.98
C LEU A 113 18.56 10.16 17.17
N ARG A 114 19.65 9.40 17.05
CA ARG A 114 20.08 8.42 18.05
C ARG A 114 20.34 9.02 19.44
N GLU A 115 20.82 10.26 19.50
CA GLU A 115 21.09 10.97 20.77
C GLU A 115 19.83 11.61 21.38
N ARG A 116 18.74 11.66 20.61
CA ARG A 116 17.47 12.21 21.06
C ARG A 116 16.81 11.18 21.98
N LYS A 117 16.41 11.61 23.18
CA LYS A 117 15.63 10.75 24.08
C LYS A 117 14.33 10.31 23.39
N PRO A 118 13.83 9.09 23.67
CA PRO A 118 12.51 8.66 23.22
C PRO A 118 11.46 9.70 23.54
N LEU A 119 10.51 9.90 22.63
CA LEU A 119 9.40 10.82 22.85
C LEU A 119 8.45 10.19 23.88
N GLU A 120 8.50 10.70 25.11
CA GLU A 120 7.55 10.38 26.18
C GLU A 120 6.42 11.42 26.14
N ASN A 121 5.26 11.03 25.63
CA ASN A 121 4.06 11.84 25.66
C ASN A 121 3.01 11.15 26.53
N ASP A 122 2.42 11.89 27.47
CA ASP A 122 1.22 11.43 28.17
C ASP A 122 0.06 11.38 27.18
N VAL A 123 -0.28 10.17 26.75
CA VAL A 123 -1.52 9.94 26.00
C VAL A 123 -2.66 10.21 26.97
N ARG A 124 -3.34 11.36 26.80
CA ARG A 124 -4.48 11.73 27.65
C ARG A 124 -5.46 10.56 27.70
N LEU A 125 -5.71 10.05 28.91
CA LEU A 125 -6.60 8.89 29.16
C LEU A 125 -8.03 9.08 28.61
N THR A 126 -8.45 10.32 28.33
CA THR A 126 -9.70 10.60 27.60
C THR A 126 -9.73 10.04 26.18
N LEU A 127 -8.59 9.74 25.55
CA LEU A 127 -8.49 9.05 24.26
C LEU A 127 -8.43 7.52 24.41
N LEU A 128 -8.15 7.02 25.63
CA LEU A 128 -8.10 5.62 25.99
C LEU A 128 -9.36 5.22 26.77
N ALA A 129 -10.54 5.49 26.18
CA ALA A 129 -11.80 4.94 26.67
C ALA A 129 -11.88 3.42 26.39
N TYR A 130 -10.88 2.66 26.82
CA TYR A 130 -10.84 1.20 26.79
C TYR A 130 -10.30 0.71 28.13
N SER A 131 -11.26 0.53 29.05
CA SER A 131 -11.09 0.06 30.42
C SER A 131 -10.81 -1.45 30.50
N CYS A 132 -9.74 -1.94 29.86
CA CYS A 132 -9.35 -3.35 30.00
C CYS A 132 -8.14 -3.56 30.93
N PHE A 133 -7.31 -2.53 31.18
CA PHE A 133 -6.10 -2.67 32.01
C PHE A 133 -6.24 -2.11 33.43
N TRP A 134 -6.82 -0.91 33.61
CA TRP A 134 -6.86 -0.23 34.91
C TRP A 134 -8.15 -0.40 35.72
N GLY A 135 -9.20 -1.01 35.15
CA GLY A 135 -10.51 -1.16 35.81
C GLY A 135 -10.52 -2.09 37.04
N ARG A 136 -9.49 -2.91 37.25
CA ARG A 136 -9.40 -3.86 38.36
C ARG A 136 -8.38 -3.47 39.45
N LEU A 137 -7.47 -2.54 39.18
CA LEU A 137 -6.45 -2.12 40.15
C LEU A 137 -6.93 -0.98 41.08
N LEU A 138 -8.01 -0.29 40.72
CA LEU A 138 -8.56 0.85 41.48
C LEU A 138 -9.86 0.50 42.23
N SER A 139 -10.24 -0.78 42.31
CA SER A 139 -11.48 -1.24 42.96
C SER A 139 -11.26 -2.03 44.26
N THR A 140 -10.10 -1.92 44.89
CA THR A 140 -9.82 -2.43 46.25
C THR A 140 -9.14 -1.34 47.06
#